data_AF-A0A6N2UEN9-F1
#
_entry.id   AF-A0A6N2UEN9-F1
#
_cell.length_a   1.000
_cell.length_b   1.000
_cell.length_c   1.000
_cell.angle_alpha   90.00
_cell.angle_beta   90.00
_cell.angle_gamma   90.00
#
_symmetry.space_group_name_H-M   'P 1'
#
loop_
_entity.id
_entity.type
_entity.pdbx_description
1 polymer ?
#
loop_
_entity_poly.entity_id
_entity_poly.type
_entity_poly.pdbx_seq_one_letter_code
_entity_poly.pdbx_strand_id
1 'polypeptide(L)'
;MIDNFMAAIMRGHLVVDGVTDKGRGWHLDSGSLKRVIDSIPDPERRTVMQAFHNALLQPPVVRNDSRLGEMKLYINIDDSLPRKLNTIVMRKPLMKVRAYTNTSITAKYAAVLECSSPQGNRILRGMEPVRHDDWQAARDKQNGKAVLRSIKKFILEELRKRVRRELGDEITIKGLNTLLPSELQIDGNPDRHGVRASNGPGSERESASLQGRETTPEPVANTGGKSVNITLTKPAVTDEDGSPASTGRQRGGQAKRGKHVAGIPATGRSDDGASAIDGSNLSMRYWYDAKSGDYILVLRSRSGDTEKGALRLTAALDGTFGNYTPPIETAVDISGATPRPLDVKEGSISTVKVTSKRPTKLRVHIKGGIRLQLGVK
;
A
#
# COMPACT_ATOMS: atom_id res chain seq x y z
N MET A 1 -12.12 -2.70 22.66
CA MET A 1 -13.16 -1.65 22.62
C MET A 1 -13.15 -0.90 21.30
N ILE A 2 -12.09 -0.13 20.99
CA ILE A 2 -11.98 0.62 19.73
C ILE A 2 -12.20 -0.29 18.52
N ASP A 3 -11.67 -1.52 18.57
CA ASP A 3 -11.83 -2.55 17.52
C ASP A 3 -13.28 -2.80 17.09
N ASN A 4 -14.25 -2.57 17.99
CA ASN A 4 -15.67 -2.81 17.73
C ASN A 4 -16.46 -1.53 17.43
N PHE A 5 -16.01 -0.37 17.92
CA PHE A 5 -16.79 0.88 17.89
C PHE A 5 -16.08 2.04 17.20
N MET A 6 -14.94 1.81 16.54
CA MET A 6 -14.16 2.87 15.90
C MET A 6 -15.01 3.76 14.97
N ALA A 7 -15.88 3.18 14.16
CA ALA A 7 -16.76 3.96 13.28
C ALA A 7 -17.77 4.83 14.06
N ALA A 8 -18.36 4.29 15.14
CA ALA A 8 -19.25 5.05 16.01
C ALA A 8 -18.54 6.24 16.67
N ILE A 9 -17.31 6.02 17.18
CA ILE A 9 -16.48 7.05 17.81
C ILE A 9 -16.07 8.11 16.78
N MET A 10 -15.58 7.71 15.61
CA MET A 10 -15.20 8.63 14.52
C MET A 10 -16.33 9.54 14.08
N ARG A 11 -17.58 9.07 14.16
CA ARG A 11 -18.78 9.81 13.76
C ARG A 11 -19.39 10.64 14.90
N GLY A 12 -18.81 10.58 16.11
CA GLY A 12 -19.35 11.27 17.29
C GLY A 12 -20.64 10.64 17.85
N HIS A 13 -20.95 9.40 17.47
CA HIS A 13 -22.11 8.67 18.00
C HIS A 13 -21.82 7.95 19.31
N LEU A 14 -20.55 7.76 19.64
CA LEU A 14 -20.10 7.17 20.88
C LEU A 14 -18.95 8.01 21.45
N VAL A 15 -19.10 8.37 22.71
CA VAL A 15 -18.05 8.93 23.56
C VAL A 15 -17.83 7.94 24.68
N VAL A 16 -16.58 7.69 25.05
CA VAL A 16 -16.23 6.76 26.13
C VAL A 16 -15.38 7.45 27.16
N ASP A 17 -15.91 7.49 28.38
CA ASP A 17 -15.21 7.93 29.56
C ASP A 17 -14.85 6.72 30.41
N GLY A 18 -13.68 6.75 31.03
CA GLY A 18 -13.28 5.72 31.98
C GLY A 18 -12.33 6.27 33.02
N VAL A 19 -12.14 5.49 34.08
CA VAL A 19 -11.20 5.81 35.15
C VAL A 19 -10.21 4.65 35.23
N THR A 20 -8.93 4.97 35.25
CA THR A 20 -7.87 3.98 35.48
C THR A 20 -7.85 3.54 36.94
N ASP A 21 -7.24 2.39 37.23
CA ASP A 21 -7.07 1.88 38.61
C ASP A 21 -6.35 2.88 39.54
N LYS A 22 -5.63 3.85 38.96
CA LYS A 22 -4.94 4.94 39.67
C LYS A 22 -5.80 6.21 39.82
N GLY A 23 -7.10 6.15 39.56
CA GLY A 23 -8.02 7.28 39.68
C GLY A 23 -7.92 8.33 38.58
N ARG A 24 -7.06 8.16 37.56
CA ARG A 24 -6.99 9.10 36.43
C ARG A 24 -8.11 8.81 35.45
N GLY A 25 -8.94 9.82 35.19
CA GLY A 25 -9.94 9.78 34.12
C GLY A 25 -9.28 9.78 32.73
N TRP A 26 -9.92 9.14 31.78
CA TRP A 26 -9.59 9.20 30.36
C TRP A 26 -10.85 9.37 29.53
N HIS A 27 -10.71 10.06 28.39
CA HIS A 27 -11.79 10.44 27.50
C HIS A 27 -11.46 10.04 26.06
N LEU A 28 -12.38 9.34 25.40
CA LEU A 28 -12.26 8.91 24.02
C LEU A 28 -13.45 9.40 23.20
N ASP A 29 -13.15 10.25 22.23
CA ASP A 29 -14.09 10.84 21.29
C ASP A 29 -13.50 10.82 19.86
N SER A 30 -14.18 11.44 18.91
CA SER A 30 -13.69 11.55 17.53
C SER A 30 -12.36 12.30 17.40
N GLY A 31 -12.10 13.28 18.26
CA GLY A 31 -10.90 14.12 18.23
C GLY A 31 -9.68 13.47 18.85
N SER A 32 -9.86 12.63 19.88
CA SER A 32 -8.78 11.92 20.56
C SER A 32 -8.47 10.56 19.95
N LEU A 33 -9.38 9.97 19.17
CA LEU A 33 -9.25 8.64 18.60
C LEU A 33 -7.93 8.40 17.85
N LYS A 34 -7.52 9.32 16.95
CA LYS A 34 -6.27 9.15 16.20
C LYS A 34 -5.06 9.06 17.14
N ARG A 35 -4.99 9.96 18.13
CA ARG A 35 -3.91 9.97 19.12
C ARG A 35 -3.88 8.66 19.90
N VAL A 36 -5.05 8.15 20.29
CA VAL A 36 -5.15 6.87 21.00
C VAL A 36 -4.67 5.70 20.13
N ILE A 37 -5.07 5.64 18.85
CA ILE A 37 -4.58 4.63 17.91
C ILE A 37 -3.05 4.70 17.77
N ASP A 38 -2.48 5.90 17.61
CA ASP A 38 -1.04 6.08 17.44
C ASP A 38 -0.24 5.71 18.69
N SER A 39 -0.84 5.84 19.88
CA SER A 39 -0.26 5.49 21.17
C SER A 39 -0.28 4.00 21.52
N ILE A 40 -0.87 3.14 20.67
CA ILE A 40 -0.93 1.70 20.91
C ILE A 40 0.50 1.12 20.91
N PRO A 41 0.92 0.45 22.01
CA PRO A 41 2.28 -0.08 22.11
C PRO A 41 2.58 -1.19 21.12
N ASP A 42 1.60 -2.05 20.83
CA ASP A 42 1.71 -3.15 19.88
C ASP A 42 1.74 -2.61 18.43
N PRO A 43 2.87 -2.73 17.70
CA PRO A 43 2.98 -2.21 16.35
C PRO A 43 2.00 -2.87 15.37
N GLU A 44 1.74 -4.17 15.50
CA GLU A 44 0.85 -4.87 14.56
C GLU A 44 -0.59 -4.38 14.74
N ARG A 45 -1.09 -4.37 15.99
CA ARG A 45 -2.43 -3.86 16.29
C ARG A 45 -2.57 -2.40 15.89
N ARG A 46 -1.56 -1.56 16.15
CA ARG A 46 -1.55 -0.16 15.72
C ARG A 46 -1.71 -0.04 14.20
N THR A 47 -0.90 -0.77 13.42
CA THR A 47 -1.00 -0.76 11.95
C THR A 47 -2.37 -1.22 11.46
N VAL A 48 -2.93 -2.27 12.05
CA VAL A 48 -4.28 -2.77 11.70
C VAL A 48 -5.34 -1.70 11.96
N MET A 49 -5.31 -1.06 13.12
CA MET A 49 -6.30 -0.04 13.49
C MET A 49 -6.16 1.23 12.64
N GLN A 50 -4.92 1.66 12.38
CA GLN A 50 -4.65 2.76 11.45
C GLN A 50 -5.19 2.44 10.04
N ALA A 51 -5.06 1.20 9.57
CA ALA A 51 -5.54 0.80 8.24
C ALA A 51 -7.06 0.97 8.10
N PHE A 52 -7.84 0.56 9.10
CA PHE A 52 -9.30 0.73 9.10
C PHE A 52 -9.71 2.19 9.34
N HIS A 53 -9.01 2.91 10.21
CA HIS A 53 -9.22 4.35 10.41
C HIS A 53 -9.00 5.11 9.10
N ASN A 54 -7.92 4.81 8.40
CA ASN A 54 -7.61 5.39 7.09
C ASN A 54 -8.66 5.02 6.04
N ALA A 55 -9.23 3.81 6.07
CA ALA A 55 -10.35 3.45 5.20
C ALA A 55 -11.55 4.37 5.42
N LEU A 56 -11.95 4.60 6.68
CA LEU A 56 -13.10 5.45 7.04
C LEU A 56 -12.91 6.93 6.68
N LEU A 57 -11.67 7.39 6.51
CA LEU A 57 -11.35 8.73 5.99
C LEU A 57 -11.47 8.85 4.46
N GLN A 58 -11.49 7.74 3.73
CA GLN A 58 -11.67 7.75 2.28
C GLN A 58 -13.14 8.04 1.90
N PRO A 59 -13.40 8.65 0.73
CA PRO A 59 -14.77 8.76 0.23
C PRO A 59 -15.36 7.36 0.01
N PRO A 60 -16.59 7.08 0.50
CA PRO A 60 -17.21 5.78 0.33
C PRO A 60 -17.68 5.57 -1.10
N VAL A 61 -17.69 4.31 -1.52
CA VAL A 61 -18.53 3.86 -2.63
C VAL A 61 -19.92 3.63 -2.08
N VAL A 62 -20.92 4.31 -2.64
CA VAL A 62 -22.31 4.22 -2.22
C VAL A 62 -23.07 3.31 -3.18
N ARG A 63 -23.88 2.40 -2.65
CA ARG A 63 -24.79 1.54 -3.43
C ARG A 63 -26.16 1.52 -2.77
N ASN A 64 -27.21 1.70 -3.56
CA ASN A 64 -28.58 1.52 -3.12
C ASN A 64 -29.05 0.10 -3.50
N ASP A 65 -29.36 -0.72 -2.52
CA ASP A 65 -29.90 -2.07 -2.71
C ASP A 65 -31.40 -2.08 -2.42
N SER A 66 -32.16 -2.86 -3.20
CA SER A 66 -33.62 -2.86 -3.10
C SER A 66 -34.16 -3.33 -1.74
N ARG A 67 -33.39 -4.10 -0.96
CA ARG A 67 -33.78 -4.58 0.37
C ARG A 67 -33.06 -3.85 1.49
N LEU A 68 -31.77 -3.55 1.29
CA LEU A 68 -30.91 -2.96 2.32
C LEU A 68 -30.86 -1.44 2.27
N GLY A 69 -31.44 -0.82 1.24
CA GLY A 69 -31.29 0.62 1.01
C GLY A 69 -29.83 1.01 0.78
N GLU A 70 -29.46 2.19 1.25
CA GLU A 70 -28.11 2.71 1.10
C GLU A 70 -27.07 1.91 1.92
N MET A 71 -26.02 1.46 1.24
CA MET A 71 -24.81 0.89 1.81
C MET A 71 -23.59 1.73 1.39
N LYS A 72 -22.67 1.95 2.33
CA LYS A 72 -21.42 2.69 2.12
C LYS A 72 -20.24 1.77 2.33
N LEU A 73 -19.34 1.71 1.35
CA LEU A 73 -18.13 0.90 1.40
C LEU A 73 -16.89 1.78 1.34
N TYR A 74 -16.11 1.74 2.41
CA TYR A 74 -14.86 2.44 2.60
C TYR A 74 -13.71 1.47 2.36
N ILE A 75 -12.74 1.84 1.52
CA ILE A 75 -11.64 0.94 1.11
C ILE A 75 -10.31 1.68 1.23
N ASN A 76 -9.39 1.10 1.98
CA ASN A 76 -7.98 1.44 1.99
C ASN A 76 -7.18 0.29 1.37
N ILE A 77 -6.54 0.53 0.23
CA ILE A 77 -5.55 -0.39 -0.35
C ILE A 77 -4.18 0.12 0.04
N ASP A 78 -3.41 -0.74 0.68
CA ASP A 78 -2.11 -0.39 1.23
C ASP A 78 -1.22 -1.62 1.35
N ASP A 79 -0.15 -1.64 0.56
CA ASP A 79 0.78 -2.75 0.51
C ASP A 79 1.83 -2.75 1.61
N SER A 80 1.95 -1.62 2.33
CA SER A 80 2.76 -1.52 3.55
C SER A 80 2.17 -2.33 4.70
N LEU A 81 0.89 -2.73 4.61
CA LEU A 81 0.27 -3.60 5.59
C LEU A 81 1.05 -4.93 5.68
N PRO A 82 1.22 -5.48 6.89
CA PRO A 82 1.96 -6.74 7.06
C PRO A 82 1.28 -7.89 6.31
N ARG A 83 -0.04 -7.85 6.24
CA ARG A 83 -0.89 -8.86 5.59
C ARG A 83 -2.15 -8.24 5.02
N LYS A 84 -2.85 -9.00 4.19
CA LYS A 84 -4.22 -8.69 3.79
C LYS A 84 -5.12 -8.73 5.02
N LEU A 85 -5.85 -7.65 5.26
CA LEU A 85 -6.86 -7.57 6.31
C LEU A 85 -8.24 -7.91 5.72
N ASN A 86 -9.28 -7.45 6.39
CA ASN A 86 -10.64 -7.94 6.18
C ASN A 86 -11.55 -6.78 5.78
N THR A 87 -12.77 -7.10 5.34
CA THR A 87 -13.87 -6.14 5.30
C THR A 87 -14.68 -6.25 6.58
N ILE A 88 -14.63 -5.24 7.44
CA ILE A 88 -15.52 -5.13 8.61
C ILE A 88 -16.90 -4.70 8.12
N VAL A 89 -17.95 -5.38 8.55
CA VAL A 89 -19.33 -5.02 8.23
C VAL A 89 -20.08 -4.60 9.49
N MET A 90 -20.87 -3.54 9.35
CA MET A 90 -21.63 -2.94 10.43
C MET A 90 -23.00 -2.47 9.95
N ARG A 91 -23.93 -2.42 10.91
CA ARG A 91 -25.21 -1.72 10.81
C ARG A 91 -25.27 -0.60 11.85
N LYS A 92 -26.29 0.27 11.84
CA LYS A 92 -26.55 1.20 12.95
C LYS A 92 -26.69 0.40 14.27
N PRO A 93 -25.97 0.73 15.37
CA PRO A 93 -25.30 2.01 15.67
C PRO A 93 -23.79 2.06 15.35
N LEU A 94 -23.33 1.40 14.28
CA LEU A 94 -21.93 1.37 13.82
C LEU A 94 -20.99 0.52 14.69
N MET A 95 -21.54 -0.54 15.28
CA MET A 95 -20.75 -1.61 15.90
C MET A 95 -20.32 -2.61 14.84
N LYS A 96 -19.06 -3.05 14.91
CA LYS A 96 -18.56 -4.21 14.16
C LYS A 96 -19.42 -5.42 14.47
N VAL A 97 -20.08 -5.96 13.44
CA VAL A 97 -20.82 -7.22 13.55
C VAL A 97 -19.91 -8.36 13.16
N ARG A 98 -19.37 -8.33 11.94
CA ARG A 98 -18.55 -9.41 11.39
C ARG A 98 -17.42 -8.87 10.53
N ALA A 99 -16.45 -9.73 10.23
CA ALA A 99 -15.45 -9.49 9.21
C ALA A 99 -15.57 -10.52 8.07
N TYR A 100 -15.47 -10.07 6.83
CA TYR A 100 -15.34 -10.93 5.65
C TYR A 100 -13.90 -10.93 5.15
N THR A 101 -13.37 -12.13 4.92
CA THR A 101 -12.07 -12.31 4.27
C THR A 101 -12.30 -12.64 2.80
N ASN A 102 -11.93 -11.70 1.91
CA ASN A 102 -12.00 -11.93 0.47
C ASN A 102 -10.70 -12.56 -0.03
N THR A 103 -10.68 -13.89 -0.16
CA THR A 103 -9.50 -14.65 -0.59
C THR A 103 -9.08 -14.33 -2.02
N SER A 104 -10.04 -14.07 -2.92
CA SER A 104 -9.78 -13.74 -4.33
C SER A 104 -9.19 -12.35 -4.58
N ILE A 105 -9.03 -11.52 -3.56
CA ILE A 105 -8.35 -10.23 -3.66
C ILE A 105 -6.89 -10.45 -3.22
N THR A 106 -5.94 -10.26 -4.13
CA THR A 106 -4.51 -10.43 -3.86
C THR A 106 -3.93 -9.22 -3.10
N ALA A 107 -4.41 -8.03 -3.43
CA ALA A 107 -4.00 -6.79 -2.79
C ALA A 107 -4.21 -6.80 -1.27
N LYS A 108 -3.28 -6.17 -0.55
CA LYS A 108 -3.43 -5.89 0.87
C LYS A 108 -4.39 -4.70 1.05
N TYR A 109 -5.46 -4.91 1.81
CA TYR A 109 -6.48 -3.89 2.02
C TYR A 109 -7.06 -3.96 3.43
N ALA A 110 -7.68 -2.87 3.84
CA ALA A 110 -8.63 -2.78 4.95
C ALA A 110 -9.90 -2.12 4.42
N ALA A 111 -11.07 -2.69 4.72
CA ALA A 111 -12.34 -2.14 4.26
C ALA A 111 -13.40 -2.13 5.34
N VAL A 112 -14.32 -1.18 5.25
CA VAL A 112 -15.46 -1.05 6.15
C VAL A 112 -16.73 -0.87 5.33
N LEU A 113 -17.72 -1.75 5.52
CA LEU A 113 -19.05 -1.62 4.95
C LEU A 113 -20.05 -1.23 6.05
N GLU A 114 -20.75 -0.14 5.81
CA GLU A 114 -21.80 0.39 6.67
C GLU A 114 -23.16 0.29 5.96
N CYS A 115 -24.15 -0.29 6.64
CA CYS A 115 -25.55 -0.22 6.25
C CYS A 115 -26.36 0.48 7.35
N SER A 116 -26.63 1.77 7.14
CA SER A 116 -27.33 2.62 8.12
C SER A 116 -28.75 2.99 7.71
N SER A 117 -29.24 2.45 6.58
CA SER A 117 -30.63 2.68 6.17
C SER A 117 -31.62 2.09 7.20
N PRO A 118 -32.77 2.73 7.46
CA PRO A 118 -33.74 2.21 8.42
C PRO A 118 -34.23 0.79 8.09
N GLN A 119 -34.50 0.51 6.81
CA GLN A 119 -34.96 -0.79 6.34
C GLN A 119 -33.86 -1.86 6.46
N GLY A 120 -32.66 -1.56 5.96
CA GLY A 120 -31.53 -2.48 6.04
C GLY A 120 -31.14 -2.78 7.48
N ASN A 121 -31.11 -1.76 8.34
CA ASN A 121 -30.84 -1.94 9.76
C ASN A 121 -31.83 -2.88 10.45
N ARG A 122 -33.13 -2.81 10.10
CA ARG A 122 -34.16 -3.70 10.65
C ARG A 122 -33.90 -5.16 10.26
N ILE A 123 -33.62 -5.42 8.98
CA ILE A 123 -33.37 -6.77 8.46
C ILE A 123 -32.08 -7.33 9.06
N LEU A 124 -30.99 -6.55 9.03
CA LEU A 124 -29.69 -6.96 9.56
C LEU A 124 -29.77 -7.24 11.06
N ARG A 125 -30.46 -6.41 11.85
CA ARG A 125 -30.68 -6.64 13.29
C ARG A 125 -31.44 -7.94 13.55
N GLY A 126 -32.46 -8.26 12.74
CA GLY A 126 -33.23 -9.51 12.86
C GLY A 126 -32.39 -10.77 12.60
N MET A 127 -31.29 -10.65 11.85
CA MET A 127 -30.37 -11.77 11.59
C MET A 127 -29.29 -11.96 12.66
N GLU A 128 -29.16 -11.07 13.64
CA GLU A 128 -28.10 -11.16 14.64
C GLU A 128 -28.45 -12.11 15.79
N PRO A 129 -27.47 -12.90 16.29
CA PRO A 129 -27.61 -13.59 17.56
C PRO A 129 -27.47 -12.59 18.73
N VAL A 130 -27.74 -13.04 19.95
CA VAL A 130 -27.60 -12.24 21.20
C VAL A 130 -26.18 -11.65 21.35
N ARG A 131 -25.16 -12.36 20.85
CA ARG A 131 -23.76 -11.92 20.88
C ARG A 131 -23.45 -10.78 19.89
N HIS A 132 -24.35 -10.49 18.95
CA HIS A 132 -24.21 -9.46 17.92
C HIS A 132 -22.92 -9.56 17.07
N ASP A 133 -22.40 -10.78 16.87
CA ASP A 133 -21.12 -11.06 16.21
C ASP A 133 -21.27 -11.74 14.82
N ASP A 134 -22.51 -11.92 14.34
CA ASP A 134 -22.78 -12.50 13.04
C ASP A 134 -24.17 -12.11 12.49
N TRP A 135 -24.34 -12.17 11.17
CA TRP A 135 -25.65 -12.21 10.51
C TRP A 135 -25.96 -13.63 10.05
N GLN A 136 -26.89 -14.28 10.75
CA GLN A 136 -27.30 -15.65 10.50
C GLN A 136 -28.48 -15.68 9.51
N ALA A 137 -28.21 -16.03 8.25
CA ALA A 137 -29.24 -16.08 7.21
C ALA A 137 -30.45 -16.98 7.56
N ALA A 138 -30.27 -17.98 8.43
CA ALA A 138 -31.36 -18.86 8.86
C ALA A 138 -32.42 -18.14 9.73
N ARG A 139 -32.07 -17.02 10.38
CA ARG A 139 -32.98 -16.23 11.22
C ARG A 139 -33.97 -15.39 10.41
N ASP A 140 -33.64 -15.08 9.15
CA ASP A 140 -34.55 -14.45 8.19
C ASP A 140 -34.70 -15.36 6.96
N LYS A 141 -35.70 -16.24 7.00
CA LYS A 141 -35.97 -17.21 5.93
C LYS A 141 -36.30 -16.54 4.59
N GLN A 142 -36.85 -15.33 4.60
CA GLN A 142 -37.32 -14.65 3.40
C GLN A 142 -36.21 -13.87 2.70
N ASN A 143 -35.41 -13.11 3.46
CA ASN A 143 -34.43 -12.19 2.90
C ASN A 143 -32.98 -12.59 3.18
N GLY A 144 -32.71 -13.40 4.20
CA GLY A 144 -31.37 -13.53 4.77
C GLY A 144 -30.29 -13.98 3.77
N LYS A 145 -30.57 -15.02 2.98
CA LYS A 145 -29.63 -15.49 1.94
C LYS A 145 -29.38 -14.44 0.86
N ALA A 146 -30.43 -13.74 0.41
CA ALA A 146 -30.35 -12.75 -0.65
C ALA A 146 -29.57 -11.50 -0.20
N VAL A 147 -29.84 -11.03 1.02
CA VAL A 147 -29.17 -9.89 1.66
C VAL A 147 -27.68 -10.14 1.81
N LEU A 148 -27.27 -11.27 2.40
CA LEU A 148 -25.85 -11.58 2.58
C LEU A 148 -25.13 -11.77 1.24
N ARG A 149 -25.82 -12.32 0.24
CA ARG A 149 -25.28 -12.43 -1.12
C ARG A 149 -25.06 -11.05 -1.74
N SER A 150 -26.02 -10.12 -1.59
CA SER A 150 -25.90 -8.76 -2.10
C SER A 150 -24.72 -8.02 -1.47
N ILE A 151 -24.56 -8.10 -0.15
CA ILE A 151 -23.44 -7.50 0.59
C ILE A 151 -22.10 -8.05 0.09
N LYS A 152 -21.95 -9.38 0.03
CA LYS A 152 -20.71 -10.01 -0.45
C LYS A 152 -20.39 -9.63 -1.89
N LYS A 153 -21.41 -9.61 -2.76
CA LYS A 153 -21.27 -9.21 -4.17
C LYS A 153 -20.79 -7.76 -4.28
N PHE A 154 -21.42 -6.85 -3.54
CA PHE A 154 -21.04 -5.44 -3.50
C PHE A 154 -19.58 -5.26 -3.06
N ILE A 155 -19.20 -5.85 -1.93
CA ILE A 155 -17.82 -5.79 -1.41
C ILE A 155 -16.83 -6.27 -2.47
N LEU A 156 -17.08 -7.44 -3.05
CA LEU A 156 -16.14 -8.07 -3.96
C LEU A 156 -15.96 -7.29 -5.27
N GLU A 157 -17.06 -6.82 -5.86
CA GLU A 157 -17.04 -6.04 -7.11
C GLU A 157 -16.25 -4.75 -6.95
N GLU A 158 -16.51 -4.00 -5.88
CA GLU A 158 -15.87 -2.70 -5.67
C GLU A 158 -14.42 -2.84 -5.20
N LEU A 159 -14.09 -3.87 -4.40
CA LEU A 159 -12.69 -4.18 -4.10
C LEU A 159 -11.92 -4.48 -5.40
N ARG A 160 -12.46 -5.30 -6.30
CA ARG A 160 -11.80 -5.59 -7.59
C ARG A 160 -11.62 -4.33 -8.43
N LYS A 161 -12.65 -3.50 -8.56
CA LYS A 161 -12.56 -2.22 -9.28
C LYS A 161 -11.50 -1.30 -8.67
N ARG A 162 -11.48 -1.19 -7.34
CA ARG A 162 -10.52 -0.34 -6.61
C ARG A 162 -9.09 -0.84 -6.80
N VAL A 163 -8.88 -2.15 -6.69
CA VAL A 163 -7.59 -2.81 -6.93
C VAL A 163 -7.12 -2.53 -8.35
N ARG A 164 -7.92 -2.83 -9.37
CA ARG A 164 -7.54 -2.56 -10.77
C ARG A 164 -7.17 -1.10 -11.03
N ARG A 165 -7.87 -0.16 -10.39
CA ARG A 165 -7.60 1.28 -10.55
C ARG A 165 -6.34 1.76 -9.83
N GLU A 166 -5.99 1.16 -8.70
CA GLU A 166 -4.81 1.59 -7.91
C GLU A 166 -3.54 0.82 -8.26
N LEU A 167 -3.69 -0.44 -8.69
CA LEU A 167 -2.60 -1.39 -8.87
C LEU A 167 -2.38 -1.79 -10.32
N GLY A 168 -3.30 -1.44 -11.23
CA GLY A 168 -3.31 -1.95 -12.59
C GLY A 168 -3.80 -3.40 -12.66
N ASP A 169 -3.84 -3.95 -13.87
CA ASP A 169 -4.10 -5.37 -14.07
C ASP A 169 -2.82 -6.16 -13.84
N GLU A 170 -2.74 -6.92 -12.75
CA GLU A 170 -1.74 -7.98 -12.61
C GLU A 170 -2.17 -9.15 -13.51
N ILE A 171 -1.61 -9.22 -14.72
CA ILE A 171 -1.81 -10.37 -15.61
C ILE A 171 -0.99 -11.53 -15.05
N THR A 172 -1.60 -12.34 -14.18
CA THR A 172 -1.04 -13.64 -13.81
C THR A 172 -1.25 -14.59 -14.99
N ILE A 173 -0.26 -14.72 -15.87
CA ILE A 173 -0.27 -15.72 -16.95
C ILE A 173 -0.07 -17.09 -16.30
N LYS A 174 -1.15 -17.87 -16.21
CA LYS A 174 -1.07 -19.26 -15.75
C LYS A 174 -0.19 -20.05 -16.72
N GLY A 175 0.88 -20.68 -16.21
CA GLY A 175 1.83 -21.46 -17.02
C GLY A 175 3.14 -20.74 -17.37
N LEU A 176 3.33 -19.48 -16.95
CA LEU A 176 4.64 -18.82 -17.10
C LEU A 176 5.71 -19.47 -16.21
N ASN A 177 5.30 -19.95 -15.02
CA ASN A 177 6.16 -20.62 -14.04
C ASN A 177 6.76 -21.94 -14.57
N THR A 178 6.11 -22.59 -15.55
CA THR A 178 6.61 -23.82 -16.20
C THR A 178 7.61 -23.54 -17.32
N LEU A 179 7.76 -22.29 -17.76
CA LEU A 179 8.73 -21.87 -18.77
C LEU A 179 9.96 -21.19 -18.18
N LEU A 180 9.99 -20.99 -16.85
CA LEU A 180 11.17 -20.50 -16.16
C LEU A 180 12.12 -21.69 -15.91
N PRO A 181 13.44 -21.53 -16.15
CA PRO A 181 14.45 -22.51 -15.76
C PRO A 181 14.24 -22.92 -14.30
N SER A 182 14.43 -24.20 -14.01
CA SER A 182 14.15 -24.78 -12.69
C SER A 182 14.87 -24.06 -11.54
N GLU A 183 15.98 -23.38 -11.84
CA GLU A 183 16.76 -22.60 -10.87
C GLU A 183 16.10 -21.27 -10.44
N LEU A 184 15.07 -20.80 -11.14
CA LEU A 184 14.35 -19.55 -10.86
C LEU A 184 12.92 -19.77 -10.35
N GLN A 185 12.53 -21.03 -10.09
CA GLN A 185 11.25 -21.34 -9.49
C GLN A 185 11.26 -20.88 -8.02
N ILE A 186 10.52 -19.81 -7.72
CA ILE A 186 10.29 -19.35 -6.36
C ILE A 186 9.30 -20.35 -5.73
N ASP A 187 9.80 -21.20 -4.83
CA ASP A 187 8.99 -22.15 -4.05
C ASP A 187 8.02 -21.43 -3.11
N GLY A 188 6.94 -20.93 -3.68
CA GLY A 188 5.71 -20.60 -2.95
C GLY A 188 4.84 -21.83 -2.88
N ASN A 189 5.20 -22.81 -2.04
CA ASN A 189 4.43 -24.04 -1.86
C ASN A 189 2.97 -23.74 -1.45
N PRO A 190 1.96 -24.09 -2.26
CA PRO A 190 0.60 -24.29 -1.80
C PRO A 190 0.36 -25.79 -1.69
N ASP A 191 0.35 -26.31 -0.46
CA ASP A 191 -0.05 -27.68 -0.15
C ASP A 191 -1.25 -28.11 -1.01
N ARG A 192 -1.02 -29.10 -1.87
CA ARG A 192 -2.07 -29.86 -2.55
C ARG A 192 -1.75 -31.34 -2.48
N HIS A 193 -2.48 -32.01 -1.61
CA HIS A 193 -2.75 -33.44 -1.68
C HIS A 193 -3.35 -33.85 -3.04
N GLY A 194 -2.91 -35.01 -3.56
CA GLY A 194 -3.51 -35.82 -4.63
C GLY A 194 -2.95 -35.49 -6.03
N VAL A 195 -2.30 -36.40 -6.76
CA VAL A 195 -2.75 -37.76 -7.13
C VAL A 195 -1.54 -38.70 -7.26
N ARG A 196 -1.71 -39.95 -6.81
CA ARG A 196 -0.74 -41.05 -6.99
C ARG A 196 -0.76 -41.46 -8.48
N ALA A 197 0.34 -41.29 -9.19
CA ALA A 197 0.47 -41.84 -10.55
C ALA A 197 0.50 -43.38 -10.45
N SER A 198 -0.53 -44.01 -11.00
CA SER A 198 -0.58 -45.46 -11.25
C SER A 198 0.22 -45.74 -12.51
N ASN A 199 1.47 -46.17 -12.37
CA ASN A 199 2.17 -46.80 -13.48
C ASN A 199 1.55 -48.18 -13.69
N GLY A 200 0.84 -48.35 -14.80
CA GLY A 200 0.36 -49.66 -15.27
C GLY A 200 1.53 -50.58 -15.67
N PRO A 201 1.25 -51.86 -15.98
CA PRO A 201 2.28 -52.83 -16.31
C PRO A 201 3.12 -52.37 -17.51
N GLY A 202 4.45 -52.43 -17.35
CA GLY A 202 5.43 -51.88 -18.27
C GLY A 202 5.38 -52.50 -19.67
N SER A 203 5.80 -51.71 -20.66
CA SER A 203 6.08 -52.18 -22.03
C SER A 203 7.54 -51.93 -22.39
N GLU A 204 8.08 -52.77 -23.28
CA GLU A 204 9.49 -52.87 -23.67
C GLU A 204 9.97 -51.73 -24.61
N ARG A 205 9.41 -50.52 -24.49
CA ARG A 205 9.93 -49.36 -25.24
C ARG A 205 10.93 -48.60 -24.39
N GLU A 206 12.20 -48.70 -24.81
CA GLU A 206 13.35 -47.98 -24.27
C GLU A 206 13.02 -46.52 -23.92
N SER A 207 13.25 -46.16 -22.66
CA SER A 207 13.32 -44.76 -22.23
C SER A 207 14.52 -44.65 -21.31
N ALA A 208 15.60 -44.08 -21.84
CA ALA A 208 16.90 -43.98 -21.21
C ALA A 208 16.81 -43.23 -19.87
N SER A 209 17.21 -43.93 -18.81
CA SER A 209 17.46 -43.37 -17.49
C SER A 209 18.81 -42.64 -17.48
N LEU A 210 18.82 -41.35 -17.15
CA LEU A 210 20.03 -40.63 -16.75
C LEU A 210 20.10 -40.59 -15.22
N GLN A 211 20.94 -41.46 -14.66
CA GLN A 211 21.39 -41.41 -13.27
C GLN A 211 22.46 -40.31 -13.14
N GLY A 212 22.12 -39.24 -12.43
CA GLY A 212 23.05 -38.20 -12.00
C GLY A 212 23.47 -38.42 -10.55
N ARG A 213 24.79 -38.54 -10.35
CA ARG A 213 25.52 -38.81 -9.11
C ARG A 213 25.27 -37.74 -8.04
N GLU A 214 25.01 -38.16 -6.79
CA GLU A 214 24.97 -37.26 -5.63
C GLU A 214 26.34 -36.58 -5.44
N THR A 215 26.42 -35.28 -5.70
CA THR A 215 27.49 -34.43 -5.19
C THR A 215 27.03 -33.81 -3.88
N THR A 216 27.80 -34.07 -2.83
CA THR A 216 27.63 -33.48 -1.49
C THR A 216 27.49 -31.96 -1.62
N PRO A 217 26.44 -31.34 -1.07
CA PRO A 217 26.25 -29.90 -1.20
C PRO A 217 27.36 -29.18 -0.44
N GLU A 218 28.14 -28.35 -1.15
CA GLU A 218 28.95 -27.32 -0.49
C GLU A 218 28.02 -26.35 0.25
N PRO A 219 28.36 -25.93 1.47
CA PRO A 219 27.56 -24.98 2.20
C PRO A 219 27.62 -23.62 1.48
N VAL A 220 26.56 -23.29 0.75
CA VAL A 220 26.40 -21.94 0.20
C VAL A 220 26.18 -21.00 1.38
N ALA A 221 27.16 -20.15 1.63
CA ALA A 221 27.05 -19.09 2.61
C ALA A 221 25.80 -18.26 2.33
N ASN A 222 24.97 -18.07 3.38
CA ASN A 222 23.88 -17.12 3.37
C ASN A 222 24.40 -15.77 2.86
N THR A 223 24.12 -15.44 1.60
CA THR A 223 24.22 -14.06 1.15
C THR A 223 23.00 -13.35 1.66
N GLY A 224 23.09 -12.94 2.94
CA GLY A 224 22.25 -11.89 3.47
C GLY A 224 22.18 -10.76 2.45
N GLY A 225 20.96 -10.36 2.10
CA GLY A 225 20.72 -9.36 1.07
C GLY A 225 21.70 -8.20 1.21
N LYS A 226 22.42 -7.89 0.13
CA LYS A 226 23.43 -6.83 0.13
C LYS A 226 22.76 -5.54 0.61
N SER A 227 23.12 -5.09 1.82
CA SER A 227 22.76 -3.77 2.29
C SER A 227 23.52 -2.78 1.41
N VAL A 228 22.79 -2.02 0.60
CA VAL A 228 23.37 -0.88 -0.10
C VAL A 228 23.67 0.18 0.96
N ASN A 229 24.94 0.55 1.12
CA ASN A 229 25.33 1.67 1.97
C ASN A 229 24.71 2.96 1.38
N ILE A 230 23.69 3.47 2.06
CA ILE A 230 23.08 4.75 1.71
C ILE A 230 24.01 5.85 2.25
N THR A 231 24.54 6.67 1.34
CA THR A 231 25.27 7.87 1.72
C THR A 231 24.26 8.91 2.18
N LEU A 232 24.26 9.19 3.49
CA LEU A 232 23.39 10.18 4.12
C LEU A 232 23.66 11.56 3.51
N THR A 233 22.69 12.11 2.79
CA THR A 233 22.72 13.52 2.38
C THR A 233 21.55 14.22 3.06
N LYS A 234 21.78 14.75 4.27
CA LYS A 234 20.79 15.59 4.96
C LYS A 234 20.83 17.01 4.37
N PRO A 235 19.70 17.58 3.91
CA PRO A 235 19.65 18.94 3.38
C PRO A 235 19.58 20.00 4.49
N ALA A 236 19.87 21.24 4.09
CA ALA A 236 19.80 22.44 4.90
C ALA A 236 18.36 22.93 5.07
N VAL A 237 18.00 23.37 6.29
CA VAL A 237 16.70 24.02 6.55
C VAL A 237 16.85 25.52 6.33
N THR A 238 15.95 26.12 5.54
CA THR A 238 15.79 27.56 5.41
C THR A 238 14.40 27.94 5.91
N ASP A 239 14.32 28.85 6.88
CA ASP A 239 13.05 29.46 7.27
C ASP A 239 12.61 30.48 6.21
N GLU A 240 11.29 30.71 6.11
CA GLU A 240 10.59 31.35 4.99
C GLU A 240 10.96 32.83 4.70
N ASP A 241 11.94 33.43 5.37
CA ASP A 241 12.26 34.87 5.29
C ASP A 241 13.63 35.20 4.66
N GLY A 242 14.07 34.42 3.66
CA GLY A 242 15.22 34.79 2.82
C GLY A 242 16.57 34.94 3.56
N SER A 243 16.68 34.44 4.79
CA SER A 243 17.91 34.42 5.58
C SER A 243 18.81 33.25 5.16
N PRO A 244 20.15 33.36 5.26
CA PRO A 244 21.07 32.28 4.89
C PRO A 244 20.86 31.05 5.77
N ALA A 245 20.89 29.86 5.15
CA ALA A 245 20.59 28.58 5.78
C ALA A 245 21.38 28.35 7.08
N SER A 246 20.69 28.00 8.18
CA SER A 246 21.30 27.79 9.50
C SER A 246 22.10 26.49 9.62
N THR A 247 22.05 25.62 8.61
CA THR A 247 22.82 24.37 8.56
C THR A 247 23.43 24.17 7.17
N GLY A 248 24.75 24.10 7.08
CA GLY A 248 25.47 23.95 5.81
C GLY A 248 25.50 22.53 5.25
N ARG A 249 25.68 22.45 3.93
CA ARG A 249 25.90 21.24 3.12
C ARG A 249 27.12 20.44 3.63
N GLN A 250 26.99 19.12 3.84
CA GLN A 250 28.16 18.30 4.23
C GLN A 250 29.10 17.95 3.06
N ARG A 251 28.66 17.96 1.79
CA ARG A 251 29.53 17.80 0.61
C ARG A 251 28.87 18.20 -0.71
N GLY A 252 29.72 18.57 -1.68
CA GLY A 252 29.36 18.84 -3.08
C GLY A 252 29.19 20.33 -3.36
N GLY A 253 30.21 20.96 -3.92
CA GLY A 253 30.19 22.31 -4.45
C GLY A 253 31.45 22.47 -5.29
N GLN A 254 31.45 23.35 -6.29
CA GLN A 254 32.62 23.52 -7.17
C GLN A 254 33.88 24.01 -6.42
N ALA A 255 33.74 24.53 -5.19
CA ALA A 255 34.86 24.89 -4.33
C ALA A 255 35.37 23.68 -3.52
N LYS A 256 36.64 23.30 -3.72
CA LYS A 256 37.34 22.32 -2.88
C LYS A 256 37.49 22.87 -1.46
N ARG A 257 36.92 22.20 -0.46
CA ARG A 257 37.17 22.49 0.97
C ARG A 257 38.52 21.91 1.39
N GLY A 258 39.35 22.72 2.05
CA GLY A 258 40.54 22.23 2.76
C GLY A 258 40.15 21.29 3.91
N LYS A 259 41.04 20.34 4.23
CA LYS A 259 40.81 19.17 5.10
C LYS A 259 40.45 19.49 6.58
N HIS A 260 40.45 20.76 7.00
CA HIS A 260 40.36 21.18 8.41
C HIS A 260 39.41 22.37 8.67
N VAL A 261 38.27 22.48 8.00
CA VAL A 261 37.30 23.55 8.29
C VAL A 261 35.91 22.97 8.57
N ALA A 262 35.69 22.56 9.83
CA ALA A 262 34.37 22.26 10.36
C ALA A 262 33.84 23.50 11.11
N GLY A 263 32.62 23.96 10.79
CA GLY A 263 31.90 24.96 11.59
C GLY A 263 31.59 26.33 10.95
N ILE A 264 32.03 26.62 9.72
CA ILE A 264 31.68 27.89 9.06
C ILE A 264 30.49 27.69 8.10
N PRO A 265 29.40 28.47 8.22
CA PRO A 265 28.29 28.48 7.26
C PRO A 265 28.79 28.95 5.88
N ALA A 266 28.40 28.25 4.81
CA ALA A 266 28.68 28.67 3.45
C ALA A 266 27.39 29.16 2.78
N THR A 267 27.47 30.25 2.01
CA THR A 267 26.36 30.76 1.20
C THR A 267 26.21 29.91 -0.08
N GLY A 268 25.00 29.41 -0.32
CA GLY A 268 24.63 28.68 -1.55
C GLY A 268 24.00 29.62 -2.60
N ARG A 269 23.99 29.21 -3.87
CA ARG A 269 23.27 29.92 -4.94
C ARG A 269 21.81 29.43 -5.05
N SER A 270 20.96 30.19 -5.74
CA SER A 270 19.50 29.95 -5.90
C SER A 270 19.14 28.55 -6.44
N ASP A 271 20.09 27.91 -7.09
CA ASP A 271 20.05 26.61 -7.74
C ASP A 271 20.60 25.44 -6.88
N ASP A 272 21.17 25.72 -5.70
CA ASP A 272 21.67 24.70 -4.75
C ASP A 272 20.57 24.09 -3.84
N GLY A 273 19.30 24.44 -4.06
CA GLY A 273 18.20 24.27 -3.09
C GLY A 273 17.02 23.39 -3.50
N ALA A 274 17.07 22.59 -4.58
CA ALA A 274 16.03 21.60 -4.82
C ALA A 274 16.23 20.40 -3.88
N SER A 275 15.64 20.45 -2.68
CA SER A 275 15.62 19.32 -1.73
C SER A 275 15.19 18.06 -2.48
N ALA A 276 16.05 17.05 -2.58
CA ALA A 276 15.67 15.76 -3.18
C ALA A 276 14.86 14.97 -2.16
N ILE A 277 13.79 14.31 -2.61
CA ILE A 277 13.05 13.43 -1.72
C ILE A 277 13.87 12.16 -1.51
N ASP A 278 14.12 11.81 -0.25
CA ASP A 278 14.81 10.57 0.11
C ASP A 278 13.97 9.36 -0.32
N GLY A 279 14.52 8.52 -1.20
CA GLY A 279 13.86 7.31 -1.68
C GLY A 279 13.42 6.36 -0.55
N SER A 280 14.12 6.35 0.60
CA SER A 280 13.76 5.52 1.75
C SER A 280 12.46 5.96 2.43
N ASN A 281 12.11 7.25 2.33
CA ASN A 281 10.87 7.82 2.85
C ASN A 281 9.68 7.62 1.91
N LEU A 282 9.90 7.02 0.74
CA LEU A 282 8.88 6.82 -0.28
C LEU A 282 8.56 5.34 -0.49
N SER A 283 7.29 5.09 -0.79
CA SER A 283 6.85 3.88 -1.46
C SER A 283 6.51 4.25 -2.90
N MET A 284 7.22 3.68 -3.86
CA MET A 284 6.93 3.84 -5.28
C MET A 284 6.38 2.54 -5.87
N ARG A 285 5.34 2.67 -6.68
CA ARG A 285 4.90 1.67 -7.65
C ARG A 285 4.86 2.30 -9.02
N TYR A 286 5.04 1.50 -10.06
CA TYR A 286 4.88 1.98 -11.41
C TYR A 286 4.42 0.86 -12.33
N TRP A 287 3.82 1.24 -13.45
CA TRP A 287 3.56 0.35 -14.58
C TRP A 287 3.69 1.14 -15.88
N TYR A 288 3.92 0.41 -16.98
CA TYR A 288 3.96 0.98 -18.32
C TYR A 288 2.58 0.91 -18.97
N ASP A 289 2.03 2.04 -19.38
CA ASP A 289 0.80 2.11 -20.17
C ASP A 289 1.13 2.03 -21.67
N ALA A 290 0.87 0.88 -22.26
CA ALA A 290 1.17 0.64 -23.68
C ALA A 290 0.35 1.53 -24.64
N LYS A 291 -0.78 2.10 -24.20
CA LYS A 291 -1.61 2.96 -25.06
C LYS A 291 -1.03 4.35 -25.19
N SER A 292 -0.51 4.91 -24.10
CA SER A 292 0.09 6.25 -24.11
C SER A 292 1.61 6.22 -24.33
N GLY A 293 2.25 5.07 -24.10
CA GLY A 293 3.71 4.95 -24.15
C GLY A 293 4.41 5.51 -22.90
N ASP A 294 3.67 5.71 -21.81
CA ASP A 294 4.17 6.36 -20.60
C ASP A 294 4.24 5.41 -19.40
N TYR A 295 5.07 5.77 -18.43
CA TYR A 295 5.02 5.18 -17.11
C TYR A 295 4.05 5.92 -16.22
N ILE A 296 3.19 5.19 -15.52
CA ILE A 296 2.39 5.73 -14.43
C ILE A 296 3.06 5.35 -13.13
N LEU A 297 3.55 6.36 -12.40
CA LEU A 297 4.16 6.21 -11.09
C LEU A 297 3.11 6.55 -10.03
N VAL A 298 3.06 5.75 -8.96
CA VAL A 298 2.22 5.95 -7.79
C VAL A 298 3.13 6.00 -6.57
N LEU A 299 3.20 7.18 -5.96
CA LEU A 299 4.08 7.50 -4.85
C LEU A 299 3.24 7.69 -3.57
N ARG A 300 3.73 7.16 -2.45
CA ARG A 300 3.20 7.44 -1.11
C ARG A 300 4.35 7.71 -0.14
N SER A 301 4.12 8.64 0.77
CA SER A 301 5.05 8.89 1.88
C SER A 301 4.94 7.78 2.91
N ARG A 302 6.08 7.25 3.37
CA ARG A 302 6.21 6.28 4.47
C ARG A 302 6.40 6.95 5.83
N SER A 303 6.90 8.19 5.85
CA SER A 303 7.15 8.95 7.08
C SER A 303 5.85 9.38 7.78
N GLY A 304 4.72 9.37 7.06
CA GLY A 304 3.44 9.88 7.54
C GLY A 304 3.26 11.37 7.25
N ASP A 305 4.34 12.09 6.99
CA ASP A 305 4.36 13.51 6.62
C ASP A 305 4.32 13.72 5.10
N THR A 306 4.15 14.98 4.69
CA THR A 306 4.19 15.34 3.27
C THR A 306 5.62 15.62 2.84
N GLU A 307 6.15 14.76 1.98
CA GLU A 307 7.45 14.94 1.34
C GLU A 307 7.33 15.91 0.17
N LYS A 308 8.25 16.89 0.07
CA LYS A 308 8.31 17.84 -1.03
C LYS A 308 9.74 17.92 -1.56
N GLY A 309 9.91 17.85 -2.87
CA GLY A 309 11.25 17.92 -3.43
C GLY A 309 11.38 17.46 -4.88
N ALA A 310 12.63 17.32 -5.32
CA ALA A 310 12.98 16.68 -6.58
C ALA A 310 12.94 15.15 -6.42
N LEU A 311 12.23 14.46 -7.32
CA LEU A 311 12.22 13.01 -7.43
C LEU A 311 13.29 12.57 -8.42
N ARG A 312 14.25 11.77 -7.95
CA ARG A 312 15.32 11.21 -8.78
C ARG A 312 14.99 9.76 -9.09
N LEU A 313 14.82 9.44 -10.37
CA LEU A 313 14.61 8.07 -10.81
C LEU A 313 15.95 7.41 -11.14
N THR A 314 16.06 6.12 -10.86
CA THR A 314 17.10 5.25 -11.40
C THR A 314 16.43 4.14 -12.21
N ALA A 315 17.15 3.52 -13.14
CA ALA A 315 16.69 2.29 -13.77
C ALA A 315 17.68 1.15 -13.62
N ALA A 316 17.15 -0.07 -13.56
CA ALA A 316 17.97 -1.26 -13.64
C ALA A 316 18.36 -1.52 -15.10
N LEU A 317 19.65 -1.77 -15.32
CA LEU A 317 20.18 -2.35 -16.54
C LEU A 317 20.51 -3.80 -16.19
N ASP A 318 19.99 -4.73 -16.98
CA ASP A 318 20.21 -6.18 -16.81
C ASP A 318 19.82 -6.71 -15.42
N GLY A 319 18.71 -6.19 -14.87
CA GLY A 319 18.17 -6.61 -13.57
C GLY A 319 18.90 -6.06 -12.35
N THR A 320 19.97 -5.28 -12.54
CA THR A 320 20.69 -4.63 -11.43
C THR A 320 20.43 -3.13 -11.40
N PHE A 321 19.93 -2.62 -10.27
CA PHE A 321 19.77 -1.19 -10.06
C PHE A 321 21.15 -0.54 -9.89
N GLY A 322 21.57 0.19 -10.92
CA GLY A 322 22.81 0.95 -10.94
C GLY A 322 22.58 2.45 -10.72
N ASN A 323 23.56 3.25 -11.15
CA ASN A 323 23.46 4.71 -11.20
C ASN A 323 22.91 5.22 -12.54
N TYR A 324 22.19 4.38 -13.29
CA TYR A 324 21.65 4.78 -14.58
C TYR A 324 20.44 5.69 -14.38
N THR A 325 20.58 6.94 -14.82
CA THR A 325 19.49 7.91 -14.81
C THR A 325 18.68 7.75 -16.10
N PRO A 326 17.39 7.39 -16.02
CA PRO A 326 16.56 7.26 -17.21
C PRO A 326 16.39 8.62 -17.92
N PRO A 327 16.34 8.64 -19.26
CA PRO A 327 16.16 9.87 -20.02
C PRO A 327 14.69 10.31 -19.99
N ILE A 328 14.27 10.91 -18.87
CA ILE A 328 12.92 11.45 -18.71
C ILE A 328 12.74 12.65 -19.64
N GLU A 329 11.70 12.61 -20.48
CA GLU A 329 11.38 13.69 -21.41
C GLU A 329 10.29 14.60 -20.86
N THR A 330 9.23 14.02 -20.31
CA THR A 330 8.14 14.78 -19.69
C THR A 330 7.64 14.10 -18.41
N ALA A 331 7.14 14.91 -17.48
CA ALA A 331 6.48 14.43 -16.28
C ALA A 331 5.24 15.29 -15.99
N VAL A 332 4.14 14.65 -15.61
CA VAL A 332 2.86 15.31 -15.33
C VAL A 332 2.26 14.72 -14.06
N ASP A 333 1.91 15.57 -13.10
CA ASP A 333 1.12 15.20 -11.92
C ASP A 333 -0.34 15.02 -12.31
N ILE A 334 -0.83 13.79 -12.19
CA ILE A 334 -2.21 13.36 -12.51
C ILE A 334 -2.97 12.96 -11.25
N SER A 335 -2.54 13.43 -10.07
CA SER A 335 -3.20 13.13 -8.79
C SER A 335 -4.54 13.86 -8.62
N GLY A 336 -4.68 15.02 -9.26
CA GLY A 336 -5.87 15.88 -9.21
C GLY A 336 -6.80 15.72 -10.40
N ALA A 337 -7.87 16.53 -10.44
CA ALA A 337 -8.81 16.55 -11.57
C ALA A 337 -8.18 17.14 -12.85
N THR A 338 -7.24 18.07 -12.69
CA THR A 338 -6.50 18.71 -13.78
C THR A 338 -5.04 18.24 -13.77
N PRO A 339 -4.53 17.68 -14.87
CA PRO A 339 -3.11 17.34 -15.00
C PRO A 339 -2.23 18.59 -14.87
N ARG A 340 -1.16 18.51 -14.07
CA ARG A 340 -0.21 19.60 -13.86
C ARG A 340 1.18 19.19 -14.36
N PRO A 341 1.74 19.85 -15.39
CA PRO A 341 3.10 19.58 -15.84
C PRO A 341 4.12 19.81 -14.72
N LEU A 342 5.17 18.99 -14.70
CA LEU A 342 6.29 19.08 -13.77
C LEU A 342 7.58 19.31 -14.55
N ASP A 343 8.48 20.13 -13.99
CA ASP A 343 9.76 20.42 -14.62
C ASP A 343 10.70 19.23 -14.52
N VAL A 344 11.25 18.81 -15.66
CA VAL A 344 12.23 17.74 -15.75
C VAL A 344 13.61 18.36 -16.04
N LYS A 345 14.60 18.05 -15.19
CA LYS A 345 16.00 18.47 -15.37
C LYS A 345 16.92 17.29 -15.08
N GLU A 346 17.74 16.91 -16.06
CA GLU A 346 18.77 15.87 -15.91
C GLU A 346 18.23 14.54 -15.32
N GLY A 347 17.03 14.12 -15.73
CA GLY A 347 16.38 12.91 -15.21
C GLY A 347 15.84 13.01 -13.77
N SER A 348 15.79 14.23 -13.20
CA SER A 348 15.07 14.54 -11.98
C SER A 348 13.76 15.27 -12.31
N ILE A 349 12.68 14.88 -11.63
CA ILE A 349 11.37 15.54 -11.71
C ILE A 349 11.28 16.50 -10.53
N SER A 350 11.20 17.80 -10.80
CA SER A 350 11.19 18.85 -9.78
C SER A 350 9.79 19.04 -9.17
N THR A 351 9.74 19.66 -7.98
CA THR A 351 8.52 20.11 -7.30
C THR A 351 7.45 19.03 -7.05
N VAL A 352 7.87 17.78 -6.89
CA VAL A 352 6.99 16.66 -6.54
C VAL A 352 6.55 16.79 -5.09
N LYS A 353 5.25 16.62 -4.84
CA LYS A 353 4.66 16.59 -3.50
C LYS A 353 4.04 15.23 -3.27
N VAL A 354 4.56 14.48 -2.30
CA VAL A 354 4.06 13.13 -1.95
C VAL A 354 3.43 13.14 -0.58
N THR A 355 2.19 12.67 -0.47
CA THR A 355 1.46 12.62 0.81
C THR A 355 1.24 11.19 1.28
N SER A 356 1.04 11.02 2.58
CA SER A 356 0.62 9.75 3.19
C SER A 356 -0.88 9.48 3.01
N LYS A 357 -1.71 10.53 2.96
CA LYS A 357 -3.18 10.44 2.93
C LYS A 357 -3.75 10.05 1.57
N ARG A 358 -3.15 10.57 0.48
CA ARG A 358 -3.55 10.29 -0.90
C ARG A 358 -2.32 9.99 -1.74
N PRO A 359 -2.33 8.92 -2.56
CA PRO A 359 -1.22 8.63 -3.44
C PRO A 359 -1.03 9.76 -4.45
N THR A 360 0.22 10.17 -4.63
CA THR A 360 0.62 11.07 -5.71
C THR A 360 0.85 10.22 -6.96
N LYS A 361 0.18 10.56 -8.05
CA LYS A 361 0.26 9.87 -9.32
C LYS A 361 0.96 10.75 -10.34
N LEU A 362 2.03 10.24 -10.94
CA LEU A 362 2.77 10.93 -12.00
C LEU A 362 2.68 10.11 -13.29
N ARG A 363 2.47 10.79 -14.41
CA ARG A 363 2.70 10.24 -15.76
C ARG A 363 4.07 10.71 -16.23
N VAL A 364 4.93 9.78 -16.60
CA VAL A 364 6.33 10.05 -16.94
C VAL A 364 6.62 9.43 -18.31
N HIS A 365 7.01 10.27 -19.27
CA HIS A 365 7.47 9.84 -20.58
C HIS A 365 8.99 9.67 -20.56
N ILE A 366 9.47 8.50 -20.99
CA ILE A 366 10.90 8.22 -21.11
C ILE A 366 11.25 8.16 -22.59
N LYS A 367 12.26 8.95 -22.97
CA LYS A 367 12.72 9.09 -24.34
C LYS A 367 13.12 7.73 -24.93
N GLY A 368 12.71 7.49 -26.18
CA GLY A 368 13.10 6.30 -26.95
C GLY A 368 12.22 5.07 -26.74
N GLY A 369 11.13 5.17 -25.96
CA GLY A 369 10.15 4.09 -25.81
C GLY A 369 10.70 2.82 -25.15
N ILE A 370 11.86 2.91 -24.50
CA ILE A 370 12.55 1.78 -23.89
C ILE A 370 11.82 1.36 -22.62
N ARG A 371 11.59 0.06 -22.48
CA ARG A 371 11.04 -0.51 -21.25
C ARG A 371 12.14 -0.68 -20.21
N LEU A 372 12.02 0.02 -19.09
CA LEU A 372 12.99 0.12 -18.02
C LEU A 372 12.33 -0.27 -16.69
N GLN A 373 13.10 -0.96 -15.85
CA GLN A 373 12.70 -1.20 -14.47
C GLN A 373 13.11 0.00 -13.62
N LEU A 374 12.15 0.73 -13.06
CA LEU A 374 12.38 2.01 -12.40
C LEU A 374 12.51 1.88 -10.88
N GLY A 375 13.35 2.72 -10.29
CA GLY A 375 13.56 2.89 -8.85
C GLY A 375 13.63 4.37 -8.48
N VAL A 376 13.51 4.67 -7.18
CA VAL A 376 13.79 6.02 -6.64
C VAL A 376 15.16 5.98 -5.96
N LYS A 377 15.98 6.99 -6.22
CA LYS A 377 17.31 7.13 -5.63
C LYS A 377 17.28 7.82 -4.27
#